data_AF-A0A3G2IDU4-F1
#
_entry.id   AF-A0A3G2IDU4-F1
#
_cell.length_a   1.000
_cell.length_b   1.000
_cell.length_c   1.000
_cell.angle_alpha   90.00
_cell.angle_beta   90.00
_cell.angle_gamma   90.00
#
_symmetry.space_group_name_H-M   'P 1'
#
loop_
_entity.id
_entity.type
_entity.pdbx_description
1 polymer ?
#
loop_
_entity_poly.entity_id
_entity_poly.type
_entity_poly.pdbx_seq_one_letter_code
_entity_poly.pdbx_strand_id
1 'polypeptide(L)'
;MSKLKLKSGTILTIPDEDAAITAAIPSDPVTFLLEGENVKLIPLSQFLASRQNKRRPAKIAITIRYSHEVLQAFKSTGEGWQVRMDTALKDWLKNNNPNDVKI
;
A
#
# COMPACT_ATOMS: atom_id res chain seq x y z
N MET A 1 -9.22 7.32 -38.10
CA MET A 1 -7.89 7.60 -37.53
C MET A 1 -7.98 8.84 -36.66
N SER A 2 -8.03 8.65 -35.34
CA SER A 2 -8.21 9.73 -34.35
C SER A 2 -6.97 10.63 -34.32
N LYS A 3 -7.13 11.94 -34.45
CA LYS A 3 -6.01 12.89 -34.48
C LYS A 3 -5.38 12.96 -33.08
N LEU A 4 -4.12 12.52 -32.95
CA LEU A 4 -3.34 12.66 -31.71
C LEU A 4 -3.20 14.15 -31.36
N LYS A 5 -3.68 14.56 -30.17
CA LYS A 5 -3.52 15.94 -29.66
C LYS A 5 -2.15 16.09 -29.00
N LEU A 6 -1.10 16.18 -29.81
CA LEU A 6 0.27 16.39 -29.35
C LEU A 6 0.64 17.88 -29.38
N LYS A 7 1.65 18.27 -28.58
CA LYS A 7 2.18 19.64 -28.60
C LYS A 7 2.87 19.92 -29.93
N SER A 8 2.83 21.17 -30.39
CA SER A 8 3.60 21.59 -31.57
C SER A 8 5.10 21.32 -31.35
N GLY A 9 5.78 20.73 -32.33
CA GLY A 9 7.19 20.31 -32.24
C GLY A 9 7.42 18.92 -31.61
N THR A 10 6.38 18.12 -31.41
CA THR A 10 6.56 16.72 -30.96
C THR A 10 7.15 15.89 -32.11
N ILE A 11 8.39 15.43 -31.94
CA ILE A 11 9.04 14.47 -32.83
C ILE A 11 8.53 13.08 -32.46
N LEU A 12 7.92 12.38 -33.41
CA LEU A 12 7.55 10.97 -33.27
C LEU A 12 8.72 10.14 -33.80
N THR A 13 9.09 9.09 -33.07
CA THR A 13 10.07 8.13 -33.57
C THR A 13 9.51 7.43 -34.80
N ILE A 14 10.39 7.22 -35.77
CA ILE A 14 10.06 6.53 -37.02
C ILE A 14 10.18 5.02 -36.76
N PRO A 15 9.40 4.15 -37.42
CA PRO A 15 9.45 2.69 -37.19
C PRO A 15 10.85 2.07 -37.31
N ASP A 16 11.72 2.60 -38.17
CA ASP A 16 13.11 2.15 -38.31
C ASP A 16 13.96 2.50 -37.08
N GLU A 17 13.70 3.65 -36.45
CA GLU A 17 14.38 4.06 -35.22
C GLU A 17 13.94 3.19 -34.03
N ASP A 18 12.65 2.87 -33.95
CA ASP A 18 12.13 1.96 -32.92
C ASP A 18 12.75 0.55 -33.02
N ALA A 19 12.97 0.06 -34.25
CA ALA A 19 13.65 -1.21 -34.50
C ALA A 19 15.13 -1.16 -34.09
N ALA A 20 15.83 -0.06 -34.37
CA ALA A 20 17.22 0.14 -33.96
C ALA A 20 17.35 0.21 -32.43
N ILE A 21 16.43 0.90 -31.75
CA ILE A 21 16.38 0.97 -30.27
C ILE A 21 16.17 -0.43 -29.68
N THR A 22 15.24 -1.20 -30.23
CA THR A 22 14.94 -2.57 -29.76
C THR A 22 16.13 -3.52 -29.95
N ALA A 23 16.84 -3.42 -31.09
CA ALA A 23 18.03 -4.23 -31.37
C ALA A 23 19.22 -3.91 -30.46
N ALA A 24 19.27 -2.70 -29.88
CA ALA A 24 20.33 -2.29 -28.97
C ALA A 24 20.16 -2.80 -27.53
N ILE A 25 18.94 -3.20 -27.14
CA ILE A 25 18.59 -3.65 -25.77
C ILE A 25 19.44 -4.84 -25.29
N PRO A 26 19.72 -5.89 -26.09
CA PRO A 26 20.56 -7.01 -25.66
C PRO A 26 22.00 -6.62 -25.32
N SER A 27 22.48 -5.48 -25.81
CA SER A 27 23.84 -5.00 -25.56
C SER A 27 24.00 -4.30 -24.21
N ASP A 28 22.90 -3.95 -23.52
CA ASP A 28 22.92 -3.21 -22.25
C ASP A 28 22.32 -4.04 -21.11
N PRO A 29 23.12 -4.44 -20.10
CA PRO A 29 22.67 -5.33 -19.02
C PRO A 29 21.67 -4.69 -18.05
N VAL A 30 21.47 -3.38 -18.06
CA VAL A 30 20.47 -2.70 -17.21
C VAL A 30 19.20 -2.30 -17.97
N THR A 31 19.11 -2.64 -19.26
CA THR A 31 17.93 -2.35 -20.08
C THR A 31 17.12 -3.63 -20.30
N PHE A 32 15.79 -3.54 -20.11
CA PHE A 32 14.88 -4.68 -20.20
C PHE A 32 13.61 -4.34 -20.99
N LEU A 33 13.18 -5.27 -21.84
CA LEU A 33 11.90 -5.21 -22.52
C LEU A 33 10.77 -5.65 -21.59
N LEU A 34 9.70 -4.85 -21.52
CA LEU A 34 8.51 -5.13 -20.71
C LEU A 34 7.51 -6.07 -21.40
N GLU A 35 8.00 -6.95 -22.28
CA GLU A 35 7.18 -7.80 -23.17
C GLU A 35 7.33 -9.32 -22.89
N GLY A 36 7.99 -9.69 -21.80
CA GLY A 36 8.19 -11.10 -21.44
C GLY A 36 6.92 -11.81 -20.97
N GLU A 37 6.91 -13.14 -21.04
CA GLU A 37 5.81 -14.02 -20.58
C GLU A 37 5.40 -13.77 -19.11
N ASN A 38 6.34 -13.26 -18.30
CA ASN A 38 6.14 -12.92 -16.90
C ASN A 38 5.77 -11.44 -16.65
N VAL A 39 5.59 -10.62 -17.69
CA VAL A 39 5.25 -9.20 -17.56
C VAL A 39 3.77 -8.99 -17.85
N LYS A 40 2.98 -8.81 -16.79
CA LYS A 40 1.56 -8.44 -16.92
C LYS A 40 1.41 -6.93 -16.77
N LEU A 41 1.33 -6.22 -17.89
CA LEU A 41 0.96 -4.80 -17.90
C LEU A 41 -0.50 -4.66 -17.52
N ILE A 42 -0.77 -3.88 -16.47
CA ILE A 42 -2.13 -3.54 -16.03
C ILE A 42 -2.31 -2.02 -16.07
N PRO A 43 -3.54 -1.52 -16.32
CA PRO A 43 -3.83 -0.09 -16.23
C PRO A 43 -3.52 0.47 -14.83
N LEU A 44 -3.02 1.70 -14.77
CA LEU A 44 -2.69 2.38 -13.51
C LEU A 44 -3.89 2.44 -12.56
N SER A 45 -5.10 2.67 -13.09
CA SER A 45 -6.34 2.66 -12.31
C SER A 45 -6.59 1.32 -11.61
N GLN A 46 -6.35 0.20 -12.30
CA GLN A 46 -6.50 -1.14 -11.76
C GLN A 46 -5.44 -1.44 -10.68
N PHE A 47 -4.20 -1.01 -10.90
CA PHE A 47 -3.14 -1.13 -9.90
C PHE A 47 -3.48 -0.35 -8.61
N LEU A 48 -3.94 0.89 -8.75
CA LEU A 48 -4.32 1.74 -7.62
C LEU A 48 -5.51 1.18 -6.84
N ALA A 49 -6.52 0.66 -7.54
CA ALA A 49 -7.68 0.01 -6.91
C ALA A 49 -7.28 -1.23 -6.10
N SER A 50 -6.34 -2.04 -6.60
CA SER A 50 -5.84 -3.23 -5.89
C SER A 50 -5.15 -2.89 -4.56
N ARG A 51 -4.52 -1.72 -4.46
CA ARG A 51 -3.89 -1.22 -3.22
C ARG A 51 -4.91 -0.73 -2.22
N GLN A 52 -5.99 -0.09 -2.67
CA GLN A 52 -7.03 0.46 -1.79
C GLN A 52 -7.74 -0.66 -1.02
N ASN A 53 -8.02 -1.79 -1.68
CA ASN A 53 -8.73 -2.92 -1.08
C ASN A 53 -7.90 -3.70 -0.02
N LYS A 54 -6.60 -3.42 0.11
CA LYS A 54 -5.71 -4.05 1.11
C LYS A 54 -5.54 -3.21 2.39
N ARG A 55 -6.17 -2.05 2.50
CA ARG A 55 -6.12 -1.26 3.73
C ARG A 55 -7.05 -1.91 4.76
N ARG A 56 -6.45 -2.60 5.75
CA ARG A 56 -7.12 -3.02 6.99
C ARG A 56 -7.98 -1.85 7.53
N PRO A 57 -9.10 -2.10 8.22
CA PRO A 57 -9.91 -1.04 8.81
C PRO A 57 -9.01 -0.07 9.57
N ALA A 58 -9.12 1.22 9.27
CA ALA A 58 -8.23 2.24 9.80
C ALA A 58 -8.37 2.31 11.32
N LYS A 59 -7.24 2.22 12.03
CA LYS A 59 -7.21 2.49 13.48
C LYS A 59 -7.55 3.95 13.71
N ILE A 60 -8.51 4.24 14.59
CA ILE A 60 -8.91 5.60 14.93
C ILE A 60 -8.05 6.06 16.10
N ALA A 61 -7.33 7.16 15.93
CA ALA A 61 -6.58 7.79 17.02
C ALA A 61 -7.53 8.62 17.88
N ILE A 62 -7.63 8.27 19.15
CA ILE A 62 -8.44 8.98 20.15
C ILE A 62 -7.64 9.20 21.44
N THR A 63 -7.96 10.26 22.18
CA THR A 63 -7.34 10.55 23.47
C THR A 63 -8.25 10.03 24.58
N ILE A 64 -7.83 8.98 25.30
CA ILE A 64 -8.55 8.39 26.43
C ILE A 64 -7.69 8.52 27.70
N ARG A 65 -8.33 8.75 28.85
CA ARG A 65 -7.66 8.74 30.17
C ARG A 65 -7.75 7.32 30.76
N TYR A 66 -6.61 6.75 31.10
CA TYR A 66 -6.50 5.46 31.80
C TYR A 66 -5.94 5.68 33.20
N SER A 67 -6.20 4.75 34.12
CA SER A 67 -5.57 4.75 35.44
C SER A 67 -4.05 4.56 35.30
N HIS A 68 -3.30 5.06 36.29
CA HIS A 68 -1.84 5.01 36.28
C HIS A 68 -1.32 3.56 36.21
N GLU A 69 -1.91 2.68 37.01
CA GLU A 69 -1.52 1.26 37.13
C GLU A 69 -1.67 0.53 35.80
N VAL A 70 -2.78 0.74 35.08
CA VAL A 70 -3.02 0.12 33.77
C VAL A 70 -1.97 0.58 32.76
N LEU A 71 -1.69 1.88 32.70
CA LEU A 71 -0.67 2.39 31.77
C LEU A 71 0.73 1.88 32.10
N GLN A 72 1.12 1.82 33.38
CA GLN A 72 2.42 1.30 33.79
C GLN A 72 2.57 -0.18 33.46
N ALA A 73 1.54 -0.98 33.73
CA ALA A 73 1.53 -2.40 33.44
C ALA A 73 1.81 -2.65 31.95
N PHE A 74 1.14 -1.94 31.03
CA PHE A 74 1.40 -2.12 29.61
C PHE A 74 2.72 -1.47 29.16
N LYS A 75 3.06 -0.25 29.59
CA LYS A 75 4.30 0.43 29.19
C LYS A 75 5.56 -0.35 29.58
N SER A 76 5.54 -1.02 30.74
CA SER A 76 6.67 -1.86 31.19
C SER A 76 6.97 -3.02 30.23
N THR A 77 6.03 -3.39 29.36
CA THR A 77 6.18 -4.48 28.39
C THR A 77 7.04 -4.11 27.16
N GLY A 78 7.43 -2.84 27.03
CA GLY A 78 8.36 -2.36 26.00
C GLY A 78 7.70 -1.98 24.67
N GLU A 79 8.44 -2.17 23.58
CA GLU A 79 7.97 -1.83 22.23
C GLU A 79 6.68 -2.60 21.88
N GLY A 80 5.73 -1.89 21.27
CA GLY A 80 4.45 -2.47 20.89
C GLY A 80 3.44 -2.61 22.04
N TRP A 81 3.69 -2.01 23.22
CA TRP A 81 2.75 -2.05 24.34
C TRP A 81 1.32 -1.58 23.97
N GLN A 82 1.20 -0.59 23.08
CA GLN A 82 -0.11 -0.13 22.59
C GLN A 82 -0.85 -1.21 21.79
N VAL A 83 -0.12 -2.00 20.99
CA VAL A 83 -0.70 -3.12 20.23
C VAL A 83 -1.11 -4.25 21.17
N ARG A 84 -0.32 -4.52 22.22
CA ARG A 84 -0.68 -5.49 23.26
C ARG A 84 -1.92 -5.05 24.03
N MET A 85 -2.02 -3.77 24.36
CA MET A 85 -3.19 -3.18 25.02
C MET A 85 -4.45 -3.28 24.14
N ASP A 86 -4.38 -2.91 22.85
CA ASP A 86 -5.49 -3.10 21.90
C ASP A 86 -5.92 -4.57 21.80
N THR A 87 -4.94 -5.49 21.79
CA THR A 87 -5.20 -6.93 21.74
C THR A 87 -5.88 -7.44 23.02
N ALA A 88 -5.44 -6.97 24.19
CA ALA A 88 -6.03 -7.31 25.48
C ALA A 88 -7.48 -6.80 25.58
N LEU A 89 -7.75 -5.57 25.13
CA LEU A 89 -9.10 -5.01 25.10
C LEU A 89 -10.02 -5.81 24.15
N LYS A 90 -9.51 -6.20 22.98
CA LYS A 90 -10.26 -7.07 22.05
C LYS A 90 -10.56 -8.43 22.66
N ASP A 91 -9.61 -9.02 23.37
CA ASP A 91 -9.81 -10.32 23.99
C ASP A 91 -10.82 -10.24 25.15
N TRP A 92 -10.75 -9.19 25.95
CA TRP A 92 -11.72 -8.90 27.00
C TRP A 92 -13.15 -8.79 26.43
N LEU A 93 -13.33 -8.12 25.29
CA LEU A 93 -14.63 -7.97 24.61
C LEU A 93 -15.21 -9.28 24.05
N LYS A 94 -14.42 -10.35 23.88
CA LYS A 94 -14.97 -11.65 23.45
C LYS A 94 -15.78 -12.31 24.55
N ASN A 95 -15.39 -12.08 25.80
CA ASN A 95 -15.91 -12.77 26.98
C ASN A 95 -16.72 -11.86 27.90
N ASN A 96 -16.75 -10.55 27.64
CA ASN A 96 -17.40 -9.57 28.50
C ASN A 96 -18.19 -8.56 27.66
N ASN A 97 -19.30 -8.10 28.21
CA ASN A 97 -20.07 -6.99 27.65
C ASN A 97 -19.70 -5.69 28.39
N PRO A 98 -19.29 -4.61 27.68
CA PRO A 98 -19.04 -3.30 28.30
C PRO A 98 -20.18 -2.78 29.18
N ASN A 99 -21.43 -3.12 28.85
CA ASN A 99 -22.60 -2.66 29.61
C ASN A 99 -22.73 -3.33 30.99
N ASP A 100 -22.08 -4.48 31.20
CA ASP A 100 -22.15 -5.22 32.45
C ASP A 100 -21.12 -4.70 33.48
N VAL A 101 -20.20 -3.85 33.05
CA VAL A 101 -19.20 -3.22 33.91
C VAL A 101 -19.88 -2.16 34.76
N LYS A 102 -19.96 -2.41 36.07
CA LYS A 102 -20.42 -1.41 37.04
C LYS A 102 -19.33 -0.35 37.21
N ILE A 103 -19.73 0.90 37.01
CA ILE A 103 -18.89 2.11 37.14
C ILE A 103 -19.05 2.69 38.54
#